data_AF-A0A915N9Y3-F1
#
_entry.id   AF-A0A915N9Y3-F1
#
_cell.length_a   1.000
_cell.length_b   1.000
_cell.length_c   1.000
_cell.angle_alpha   90.00
_cell.angle_beta   90.00
_cell.angle_gamma   90.00
#
_symmetry.space_group_name_H-M   'P 1'
#
loop_
_entity.id
_entity.type
_entity.pdbx_description
1 polymer ?
#
loop_
_entity_poly.entity_id
_entity_poly.type
_entity_poly.pdbx_seq_one_letter_code
_entity_poly.pdbx_strand_id
1 'polypeptide(L)'
;MSLLAGLASYHFILQFLPIFIQRKLYGLDQCKLDKKPVPEPIGVIAAAIYLIFLFTFIPLPFYDLINQRAIFTGENGSTNIECDNSSFLNLLSFLAGLVSICTAVLLGFADDILDLRWRHKLLFPTLSSMPLLLVYLLSKNSTAVLLPHFLQKYLGGASFLDIGPFYYIFMVSLVIFCTNAINIIAGINGVEVGQSLVITASIALFNTIQVIRSVDSIQLWHHVLSLCFILPFIGTSTALFIINKYPAEAFVGDTYCYWAGMTIAVSALTGHFSKTLLLFLLPQIINFIFSCPQLFHLIPCPRHRLPRLNENGKLEMSMVDFQPHKLSKIGNLCFRILGMARLIYYKEYIKDGERTQTGNFIVSCSRGPDEISIAP
;
A
#
# COMPACT_ATOMS: atom_id res chain seq x y z
N MET A 1 -10.90 -20.31 5.86
CA MET A 1 -9.51 -19.90 6.18
C MET A 1 -9.42 -18.43 6.60
N SER A 2 -9.82 -17.47 5.75
CA SER A 2 -9.69 -16.04 6.09
C SER A 2 -10.41 -15.58 7.36
N LEU A 3 -11.60 -16.15 7.65
CA LEU A 3 -12.31 -15.90 8.91
C LEU A 3 -11.51 -16.37 10.13
N LEU A 4 -10.91 -17.56 10.04
CA LEU A 4 -10.03 -18.09 11.11
C LEU A 4 -8.78 -17.23 11.27
N ALA A 5 -8.20 -16.74 10.17
CA ALA A 5 -7.07 -15.82 10.21
C ALA A 5 -7.45 -14.51 10.91
N GLY A 6 -8.64 -13.97 10.63
CA GLY A 6 -9.17 -12.78 11.31
C GLY A 6 -9.40 -13.01 12.81
N LEU A 7 -10.03 -14.13 13.19
CA LEU A 7 -10.28 -14.48 14.60
C LEU A 7 -8.96 -14.67 15.37
N ALA A 8 -8.01 -15.40 14.79
CA ALA A 8 -6.68 -15.57 15.36
C ALA A 8 -5.96 -14.22 15.50
N SER A 9 -6.02 -13.38 14.47
CA SER A 9 -5.44 -12.03 14.50
C SER A 9 -6.02 -11.19 15.60
N TYR A 10 -7.35 -11.17 15.77
CA TYR A 10 -7.99 -10.41 16.84
C TYR A 10 -7.54 -10.89 18.22
N HIS A 11 -7.55 -12.21 18.45
CA HIS A 11 -7.14 -12.80 19.72
C HIS A 11 -5.68 -12.48 20.08
N PHE A 12 -4.74 -12.76 19.16
CA PHE A 12 -3.32 -12.55 19.43
C PHE A 12 -2.96 -11.08 19.53
N ILE A 13 -3.52 -10.19 18.70
CA ILE A 13 -3.24 -8.75 18.84
C ILE A 13 -3.54 -8.29 20.27
N LEU A 14 -4.72 -8.58 20.80
CA LEU A 14 -5.12 -8.20 22.16
C LEU A 14 -4.18 -8.77 23.23
N GLN A 15 -3.75 -10.03 23.06
CA GLN A 15 -2.80 -10.68 23.96
C GLN A 15 -1.44 -9.98 23.97
N PHE A 16 -0.97 -9.49 22.83
CA PHE A 16 0.35 -8.89 22.68
C PHE A 16 0.40 -7.39 23.00
N LEU A 17 -0.73 -6.66 23.06
CA LEU A 17 -0.74 -5.22 23.36
C LEU A 17 0.07 -4.84 24.63
N PRO A 18 -0.07 -5.52 25.78
CA PRO A 18 0.69 -5.17 26.99
C PRO A 18 2.19 -5.37 26.84
N ILE A 19 2.61 -6.35 26.03
CA ILE A 19 4.03 -6.68 25.81
C ILE A 19 4.72 -5.54 25.05
N PHE A 20 4.07 -4.97 24.04
CA PHE A 20 4.60 -3.83 23.30
C PHE A 20 4.83 -2.62 24.21
N ILE A 21 3.88 -2.33 25.11
CA ILE A 21 4.03 -1.27 26.12
C ILE A 21 5.20 -1.56 27.06
N GLN A 22 5.31 -2.79 27.59
CA GLN A 22 6.42 -3.20 28.46
C GLN A 22 7.79 -3.06 27.78
N ARG A 23 7.85 -3.27 26.46
CA ARG A 23 9.07 -3.13 25.64
C ARG A 23 9.32 -1.70 25.16
N LYS A 24 8.50 -0.72 25.56
CA LYS A 24 8.56 0.68 25.10
C LYS A 24 8.36 0.85 23.59
N LEU A 25 7.60 -0.07 22.99
CA LEU A 25 7.18 -0.03 21.60
C LEU A 25 5.77 0.59 21.56
N TYR A 26 5.73 1.91 21.59
CA TYR A 26 4.47 2.68 21.59
C TYR A 26 4.65 4.08 21.01
N GLY A 27 3.56 4.63 20.49
CA GLY A 27 3.41 6.02 20.07
C GLY A 27 2.46 6.80 20.97
N LEU A 28 2.41 8.12 20.78
CA LEU A 28 1.40 8.99 21.38
C LEU A 28 0.42 9.45 20.31
N ASP A 29 -0.88 9.33 20.57
CA ASP A 29 -1.92 9.82 19.66
C ASP A 29 -1.84 11.35 19.55
N GLN A 30 -1.34 11.84 18.42
CA GLN A 30 -1.19 13.28 18.16
C GLN A 30 -2.55 13.97 17.99
N CYS A 31 -3.58 13.20 17.62
CA CYS A 31 -4.93 13.66 17.37
C CYS A 31 -5.85 13.60 18.60
N LYS A 32 -5.32 13.27 19.79
CA LYS A 32 -6.04 13.32 21.07
C LYS A 32 -5.37 14.24 22.09
N LEU A 33 -6.18 14.82 22.98
CA LEU A 33 -5.68 15.59 24.15
C LEU A 33 -5.02 14.66 25.17
N ASP A 34 -5.61 13.48 25.39
CA ASP A 34 -5.07 12.46 26.27
C ASP A 34 -3.84 11.80 25.62
N LYS A 35 -2.67 11.95 26.26
CA LYS A 35 -1.38 11.46 25.78
C LYS A 35 -0.99 10.13 26.42
N LYS A 36 -1.90 9.16 26.39
CA LYS A 36 -1.61 7.78 26.79
C LYS A 36 -0.75 7.07 25.73
N PRO A 37 0.19 6.21 26.15
CA PRO A 37 0.96 5.39 25.24
C PRO A 37 0.05 4.38 24.52
N VAL A 38 0.16 4.30 23.20
CA VAL A 38 -0.58 3.38 22.33
C VAL A 38 0.44 2.42 21.67
N PRO A 39 0.29 1.09 21.82
CA PRO A 39 1.22 0.10 21.25
C PRO A 39 1.49 0.28 19.74
N GLU A 40 2.74 0.17 19.32
CA GLU A 40 3.19 0.32 17.93
C GLU A 40 4.52 -0.43 17.71
N PRO A 41 4.74 -1.19 16.61
CA PRO A 41 3.87 -1.41 15.44
C PRO A 41 3.06 -2.71 15.51
N ILE A 42 1.77 -2.64 15.85
CA ILE A 42 0.92 -3.84 16.00
C ILE A 42 0.60 -4.53 14.67
N GLY A 43 0.81 -3.86 13.53
CA GLY A 43 0.70 -4.45 12.21
C GLY A 43 1.54 -5.70 12.03
N VAL A 44 2.67 -5.83 12.74
CA VAL A 44 3.55 -7.01 12.68
C VAL A 44 2.87 -8.30 13.12
N ILE A 45 1.97 -8.24 14.13
CA ILE A 45 1.26 -9.42 14.64
C ILE A 45 0.21 -9.88 13.62
N ALA A 46 -0.55 -8.94 13.05
CA ALA A 46 -1.51 -9.24 12.00
C ALA A 46 -0.82 -9.83 10.75
N ALA A 47 0.32 -9.28 10.36
CA ALA A 47 1.13 -9.76 9.25
C ALA A 47 1.71 -11.15 9.50
N ALA A 48 2.21 -11.43 10.71
CA ALA A 48 2.72 -12.76 11.07
C ALA A 48 1.63 -13.83 10.96
N ILE A 49 0.43 -13.54 11.46
CA ILE A 49 -0.71 -14.45 11.37
C ILE A 49 -1.13 -14.65 9.92
N TYR A 50 -1.20 -13.57 9.12
CA TYR A 50 -1.43 -13.65 7.69
C TYR A 50 -0.42 -14.58 6.98
N LEU A 51 0.88 -14.44 7.27
CA LEU A 51 1.93 -15.29 6.68
C LEU A 51 1.79 -16.76 7.10
N ILE A 52 1.54 -17.05 8.38
CA ILE A 52 1.31 -18.42 8.89
C ILE A 52 0.12 -19.06 8.15
N PHE A 53 -0.96 -18.32 7.97
CA PHE A 53 -2.12 -18.80 7.23
C PHE A 53 -1.81 -19.04 5.75
N LEU A 54 -1.02 -18.19 5.09
CA LEU A 54 -0.60 -18.45 3.71
C LEU A 54 0.33 -19.65 3.60
N PHE A 55 1.31 -19.81 4.50
CA PHE A 55 2.20 -20.96 4.49
C PHE A 55 1.44 -22.28 4.65
N THR A 56 0.49 -22.32 5.58
CA THR A 56 -0.37 -23.50 5.80
C THR A 56 -1.39 -23.71 4.69
N PHE A 57 -1.74 -22.66 3.94
CA PHE A 57 -2.66 -22.74 2.81
C PHE A 57 -2.01 -23.30 1.54
N ILE A 58 -0.68 -23.22 1.37
CA ILE A 58 0.05 -23.67 0.15
C ILE A 58 -0.40 -25.04 -0.37
N PRO A 59 -0.57 -26.10 0.45
CA PRO A 59 -0.90 -27.42 -0.08
C PRO A 59 -2.29 -27.50 -0.74
N LEU A 60 -3.22 -26.60 -0.42
CA LEU A 60 -4.61 -26.65 -0.90
C LEU A 60 -4.76 -26.31 -2.39
N PRO A 61 -4.35 -25.12 -2.88
CA PRO A 61 -4.47 -24.79 -4.31
C PRO A 61 -3.54 -25.62 -5.20
N PHE A 62 -2.53 -26.27 -4.64
CA PHE A 62 -1.54 -27.07 -5.39
C PHE A 62 -1.63 -28.58 -5.09
N TYR A 63 -2.75 -29.05 -4.53
CA TYR A 63 -2.94 -30.45 -4.13
C TYR A 63 -2.70 -31.43 -5.30
N ASP A 64 -3.28 -31.16 -6.46
CA ASP A 64 -3.16 -32.03 -7.64
C ASP A 64 -1.71 -32.11 -8.14
N LEU A 65 -1.02 -30.96 -8.19
CA LEU A 65 0.40 -30.89 -8.54
C LEU A 65 1.27 -31.71 -7.58
N ILE A 66 1.00 -31.61 -6.27
CA ILE A 66 1.74 -32.34 -5.23
C ILE A 66 1.52 -33.86 -5.37
N ASN A 67 0.28 -34.30 -5.59
CA ASN A 67 -0.04 -35.72 -5.71
C ASN A 67 0.47 -36.35 -6.99
N GLN A 68 0.38 -35.66 -8.13
CA GLN A 68 0.95 -36.14 -9.40
C GLN A 68 2.45 -36.41 -9.28
N ARG A 69 3.18 -35.56 -8.54
CA ARG A 69 4.61 -35.75 -8.27
C ARG A 69 4.90 -36.87 -7.28
N ALA A 70 4.09 -37.03 -6.23
CA ALA A 70 4.26 -38.10 -5.25
C ALA A 70 4.10 -39.49 -5.87
N ILE A 71 3.14 -39.64 -6.81
CA ILE A 71 2.92 -40.87 -7.58
C ILE A 71 4.12 -41.17 -8.48
N PHE A 72 4.71 -40.14 -9.11
CA PHE A 72 5.88 -40.30 -9.99
C PHE A 72 7.14 -40.79 -9.25
N THR A 73 7.29 -40.45 -7.97
CA THR A 73 8.41 -40.92 -7.14
C THR A 73 8.20 -42.34 -6.57
N GLY A 74 7.03 -42.96 -6.77
CA GLY A 74 6.68 -44.29 -6.28
C GLY A 74 6.84 -45.41 -7.33
N GLU A 75 7.80 -46.30 -7.07
CA GLU A 75 8.03 -47.69 -7.54
C GLU A 75 7.89 -48.14 -9.00
N ASN A 76 7.30 -47.46 -9.98
CA ASN A 76 7.30 -47.95 -11.38
C ASN A 76 7.32 -46.83 -12.43
N GLY A 77 8.32 -45.94 -12.34
CA GLY A 77 8.47 -44.75 -13.18
C GLY A 77 8.84 -45.03 -14.63
N SER A 78 7.88 -45.46 -15.45
CA SER A 78 7.91 -45.24 -16.89
C SER A 78 6.59 -44.64 -17.36
N THR A 79 6.65 -43.37 -17.76
CA THR A 79 6.16 -42.83 -19.05
C THR A 79 6.35 -41.31 -19.05
N ASN A 80 6.82 -40.79 -20.17
CA ASN A 80 7.11 -39.39 -20.43
C ASN A 80 5.82 -38.55 -20.40
N ILE A 81 5.41 -38.11 -19.22
CA ILE A 81 4.39 -37.07 -19.07
C ILE A 81 5.14 -35.78 -18.76
N GLU A 82 5.15 -34.86 -19.73
CA GLU A 82 5.59 -33.48 -19.51
C GLU A 82 4.89 -32.97 -18.25
N CYS A 83 5.65 -32.77 -17.16
CA CYS A 83 5.13 -32.07 -16.00
C CYS A 83 4.57 -30.74 -16.50
N ASP A 84 3.28 -30.49 -16.30
CA ASP A 84 2.63 -29.28 -16.78
C ASP A 84 3.39 -28.06 -16.23
N ASN A 85 4.21 -27.46 -17.10
CA ASN A 85 5.09 -26.36 -16.74
C ASN A 85 4.27 -25.18 -16.18
N SER A 86 3.00 -25.04 -16.57
CA SER A 86 2.13 -23.97 -16.11
C SER A 86 1.78 -24.09 -14.63
N SER A 87 1.44 -25.28 -14.15
CA SER A 87 1.14 -25.54 -12.73
C SER A 87 2.36 -25.27 -11.82
N PHE A 88 3.56 -25.62 -12.28
CA PHE A 88 4.81 -25.29 -11.56
C PHE A 88 5.09 -23.79 -11.53
N LEU A 89 4.88 -23.08 -12.65
CA LEU A 89 5.02 -21.63 -12.72
C LEU A 89 4.00 -20.90 -11.82
N ASN A 90 2.79 -21.45 -11.66
CA ASN A 90 1.79 -20.93 -10.72
C ASN A 90 2.25 -21.06 -9.26
N LEU A 91 2.81 -22.21 -8.87
CA LEU A 91 3.41 -22.41 -7.55
C LEU A 91 4.58 -21.45 -7.33
N LEU A 92 5.47 -21.33 -8.33
CA LEU A 92 6.62 -20.43 -8.26
C LEU A 92 6.17 -18.96 -8.12
N SER A 93 5.12 -18.56 -8.82
CA SER A 93 4.51 -17.22 -8.70
C SER A 93 3.90 -16.98 -7.31
N PHE A 94 3.21 -17.97 -6.75
CA PHE A 94 2.69 -17.89 -5.39
C PHE A 94 3.81 -17.74 -4.36
N LEU A 95 4.84 -18.58 -4.44
CA LEU A 95 5.99 -18.56 -3.53
C LEU A 95 6.78 -17.26 -3.66
N ALA A 96 7.01 -16.76 -4.87
CA ALA A 96 7.69 -15.48 -5.08
C ALA A 96 6.89 -14.31 -4.50
N GLY A 97 5.58 -14.28 -4.72
CA GLY A 97 4.69 -13.30 -4.07
C GLY A 97 4.77 -13.37 -2.55
N LEU A 98 4.75 -14.58 -1.99
CA LEU A 98 4.83 -14.79 -0.54
C LEU A 98 6.18 -14.37 0.05
N VAL A 99 7.31 -14.68 -0.62
CA VAL A 99 8.64 -14.22 -0.22
C VAL A 99 8.75 -12.70 -0.31
N SER A 100 8.20 -12.09 -1.36
CA SER A 100 8.13 -10.64 -1.51
C SER A 100 7.35 -9.98 -0.36
N ILE A 101 6.19 -10.53 0.00
CA ILE A 101 5.40 -10.03 1.13
C ILE A 101 6.13 -10.23 2.45
N CYS A 102 6.70 -11.41 2.70
CA CYS A 102 7.47 -11.70 3.91
C CYS A 102 8.65 -10.72 4.09
N THR A 103 9.38 -10.45 3.01
CA THR A 103 10.51 -9.50 3.02
C THR A 103 10.03 -8.08 3.28
N ALA A 104 8.89 -7.66 2.70
CA ALA A 104 8.30 -6.36 2.96
C ALA A 104 7.85 -6.19 4.42
N VAL A 105 7.25 -7.23 5.02
CA VAL A 105 6.87 -7.25 6.45
C VAL A 105 8.12 -7.09 7.33
N LEU A 106 9.17 -7.88 7.06
CA LEU A 106 10.42 -7.83 7.82
C LEU A 106 11.08 -6.45 7.74
N LEU A 107 11.18 -5.88 6.53
CA LEU A 107 11.81 -4.58 6.31
C LEU A 107 10.96 -3.41 6.81
N GLY A 108 9.63 -3.52 6.76
CA GLY A 108 8.73 -2.56 7.38
C GLY A 108 8.86 -2.56 8.91
N PHE A 109 8.98 -3.74 9.53
CA PHE A 109 9.27 -3.84 10.96
C PHE A 109 10.66 -3.28 11.30
N ALA A 110 11.66 -3.53 10.45
CA ALA A 110 12.97 -2.90 10.63
C ALA A 110 12.91 -1.37 10.51
N ASP A 111 12.07 -0.81 9.63
CA ASP A 111 11.85 0.64 9.50
C ASP A 111 11.24 1.23 10.78
N ASP A 112 10.21 0.58 11.35
CA ASP A 112 9.59 1.00 12.61
C ASP A 112 10.57 0.99 13.79
N ILE A 113 11.44 -0.02 13.89
CA ILE A 113 12.38 -0.14 15.02
C ILE A 113 13.61 0.76 14.86
N LEU A 114 14.07 0.99 13.64
CA LEU A 114 15.34 1.68 13.36
C LEU A 114 15.18 3.14 12.89
N ASP A 115 13.95 3.61 12.63
CA ASP A 115 13.63 4.94 12.09
C ASP A 115 14.51 5.28 10.86
N LEU A 116 14.33 4.52 9.78
CA LEU A 116 15.25 4.55 8.65
C LEU A 116 15.04 5.80 7.77
N ARG A 117 16.13 6.23 7.13
CA ARG A 117 16.11 7.36 6.19
C ARG A 117 15.26 7.06 4.97
N TRP A 118 14.63 8.08 4.39
CA TRP A 118 13.75 8.00 3.21
C TRP A 118 14.29 7.16 2.03
N ARG A 119 15.61 7.18 1.79
CA ARG A 119 16.26 6.36 0.73
C ARG A 119 16.02 4.86 0.92
N HIS A 120 15.99 4.39 2.17
CA HIS A 120 15.73 2.99 2.50
C HIS A 120 14.25 2.65 2.26
N LYS A 121 13.35 3.63 2.42
CA LYS A 121 11.92 3.49 2.11
C LYS A 121 11.62 3.33 0.61
N LEU A 122 12.59 3.67 -0.26
CA LEU A 122 12.54 3.36 -1.70
C LEU A 122 13.28 2.05 -2.04
N LEU A 123 14.44 1.83 -1.39
CA LEU A 123 15.27 0.65 -1.63
C LEU A 123 14.61 -0.65 -1.15
N PHE A 124 13.99 -0.65 0.02
CA PHE A 124 13.44 -1.85 0.64
C PHE A 124 12.26 -2.46 -0.12
N PRO A 125 11.27 -1.69 -0.59
CA PRO A 125 10.25 -2.22 -1.49
C PRO A 125 10.85 -2.75 -2.80
N THR A 126 11.88 -2.09 -3.33
CA THR A 126 12.60 -2.54 -4.53
C THR A 126 13.20 -3.93 -4.32
N LEU A 127 13.97 -4.13 -3.26
CA LEU A 127 14.59 -5.42 -2.93
C LEU A 127 13.54 -6.49 -2.65
N SER A 128 12.48 -6.13 -1.93
CA SER A 128 11.39 -7.06 -1.62
C SER A 128 10.65 -7.52 -2.88
N SER A 129 10.59 -6.73 -3.95
CA SER A 129 9.93 -7.09 -5.21
C SER A 129 10.74 -8.06 -6.10
N MET A 130 12.03 -8.26 -5.83
CA MET A 130 12.93 -9.03 -6.70
C MET A 130 12.49 -10.47 -6.99
N PRO A 131 12.02 -11.27 -5.99
CA PRO A 131 11.51 -12.60 -6.26
C PRO A 131 10.38 -12.60 -7.29
N LEU A 132 9.41 -11.70 -7.14
CA LEU A 132 8.29 -11.56 -8.06
C LEU A 132 8.75 -11.16 -9.47
N LEU A 133 9.68 -10.21 -9.58
CA LEU A 133 10.25 -9.80 -10.87
C LEU A 133 10.97 -10.94 -11.59
N LEU A 134 11.76 -11.73 -10.85
CA LEU A 134 12.48 -12.86 -11.41
C LEU A 134 11.51 -13.91 -11.97
N VAL A 135 10.45 -14.22 -11.24
CA VAL A 135 9.44 -15.17 -11.72
C VAL A 135 8.68 -14.63 -12.92
N TYR A 136 8.35 -13.34 -12.94
CA TYR A 136 7.72 -12.71 -14.10
C TYR A 136 8.61 -12.82 -15.36
N LEU A 137 9.91 -12.59 -15.21
CA LEU A 137 10.91 -12.73 -16.27
C LEU A 137 11.02 -14.19 -16.76
N LEU A 138 11.11 -15.15 -15.84
CA LEU A 138 11.24 -16.58 -16.16
C LEU A 138 9.98 -17.15 -16.80
N SER A 139 8.81 -16.65 -16.42
CA SER A 139 7.52 -17.09 -16.98
C SER A 139 7.30 -16.61 -18.43
N LYS A 140 8.21 -15.79 -18.98
CA LYS A 140 8.08 -15.16 -20.30
C LYS A 140 6.75 -14.44 -20.50
N ASN A 141 6.26 -13.83 -19.43
CA ASN A 141 5.02 -13.07 -19.46
C ASN A 141 5.15 -11.85 -20.38
N SER A 142 4.03 -11.46 -20.99
CA SER A 142 4.01 -10.33 -21.91
C SER A 142 4.42 -9.02 -21.20
N THR A 143 5.29 -8.26 -21.84
CA THR A 143 5.63 -6.87 -21.50
C THR A 143 4.80 -5.86 -22.30
N ALA A 144 3.82 -6.35 -23.08
CA ALA A 144 2.94 -5.52 -23.89
C ALA A 144 1.85 -4.88 -23.04
N VAL A 145 1.66 -3.58 -23.24
CA VAL A 145 0.68 -2.76 -22.54
C VAL A 145 -0.37 -2.29 -23.54
N LEU A 146 -1.65 -2.63 -23.28
CA LEU A 146 -2.78 -2.02 -24.01
C LEU A 146 -2.72 -0.49 -23.94
N LEU A 147 -2.74 0.16 -25.09
CA LEU A 147 -2.72 1.61 -25.27
C LEU A 147 -4.12 2.21 -25.08
N PRO A 148 -4.26 3.35 -24.38
CA PRO A 148 -5.50 4.12 -24.37
C PRO A 148 -5.94 4.50 -25.78
N HIS A 149 -7.25 4.48 -26.05
CA HIS A 149 -7.80 4.73 -27.39
C HIS A 149 -7.32 6.05 -28.02
N PHE A 150 -7.12 7.10 -27.22
CA PHE A 150 -6.62 8.38 -27.73
C PHE A 150 -5.17 8.29 -28.25
N LEU A 151 -4.33 7.41 -27.69
CA LEU A 151 -2.94 7.18 -28.12
C LEU A 151 -2.85 6.27 -29.34
N GLN A 152 -3.79 5.35 -29.52
CA GLN A 152 -3.80 4.42 -30.66
C GLN A 152 -3.79 5.17 -32.00
N LYS A 153 -4.49 6.31 -32.08
CA LYS A 153 -4.51 7.16 -33.29
C LYS A 153 -3.14 7.74 -33.66
N TYR A 154 -2.31 8.06 -32.67
CA TYR A 154 -0.97 8.63 -32.90
C TYR A 154 0.10 7.57 -33.16
N LEU A 155 -0.16 6.31 -32.77
CA LEU A 155 0.77 5.19 -32.85
C LEU A 155 0.37 4.18 -33.94
N GLY A 156 -0.16 4.67 -35.06
CA GLY A 156 -0.46 3.85 -36.24
C GLY A 156 -1.59 2.83 -36.05
N GLY A 157 -2.51 3.05 -35.10
CA GLY A 157 -3.63 2.16 -34.81
C GLY A 157 -3.28 0.95 -33.95
N ALA A 158 -2.05 0.86 -33.44
CA ALA A 158 -1.65 -0.24 -32.57
C ALA A 158 -2.46 -0.23 -31.25
N SER A 159 -3.08 -1.37 -30.92
CA SER A 159 -3.80 -1.53 -29.64
C SER A 159 -2.86 -1.84 -28.47
N PHE A 160 -1.69 -2.41 -28.75
CA PHE A 160 -0.70 -2.81 -27.75
C PHE A 160 0.67 -2.23 -28.08
N LEU A 161 1.42 -1.89 -27.05
CA LEU A 161 2.82 -1.46 -27.16
C LEU A 161 3.68 -2.35 -26.28
N ASP A 162 4.64 -3.05 -26.87
CA ASP A 162 5.68 -3.74 -26.11
C ASP A 162 6.72 -2.71 -25.62
N ILE A 163 6.80 -2.57 -24.30
CA ILE A 163 7.73 -1.64 -23.66
C ILE A 163 8.97 -2.37 -23.09
N GLY A 164 9.05 -3.69 -23.25
CA GLY A 164 10.22 -4.51 -22.90
C GLY A 164 10.76 -4.24 -21.49
N PRO A 165 12.05 -3.87 -21.34
CA PRO A 165 12.67 -3.59 -20.03
C PRO A 165 11.94 -2.53 -19.18
N PHE A 166 11.27 -1.57 -19.81
CA PHE A 166 10.54 -0.52 -19.09
C PHE A 166 9.34 -1.08 -18.31
N TYR A 167 8.80 -2.24 -18.69
CA TYR A 167 7.75 -2.90 -17.91
C TYR A 167 8.25 -3.32 -16.53
N TYR A 168 9.49 -3.80 -16.41
CA TYR A 168 10.08 -4.19 -15.12
C TYR A 168 10.33 -2.98 -14.23
N ILE A 169 10.73 -1.85 -14.82
CA ILE A 169 10.83 -0.56 -14.10
C ILE A 169 9.45 -0.17 -13.56
N PHE A 170 8.40 -0.27 -14.40
CA PHE A 170 7.03 -0.03 -13.98
C PHE A 170 6.60 -0.96 -12.83
N MET A 171 6.92 -2.25 -12.87
CA MET A 171 6.59 -3.20 -11.79
C MET A 171 7.23 -2.78 -10.46
N VAL A 172 8.52 -2.43 -10.48
CA VAL A 172 9.23 -1.95 -9.29
C VAL A 172 8.62 -0.63 -8.79
N SER A 173 8.39 0.32 -9.70
CA SER A 173 7.75 1.60 -9.35
C SER A 173 6.35 1.40 -8.76
N LEU A 174 5.56 0.45 -9.27
CA LEU A 174 4.24 0.12 -8.74
C LEU A 174 4.34 -0.42 -7.32
N VAL A 175 5.30 -1.29 -7.04
CA VAL A 175 5.52 -1.82 -5.68
C VAL A 175 5.94 -0.71 -4.71
N ILE A 176 6.95 0.09 -5.09
CA ILE A 176 7.40 1.25 -4.29
C ILE A 176 6.24 2.21 -4.04
N PHE A 177 5.43 2.47 -5.07
CA PHE A 177 4.29 3.35 -4.97
C PHE A 177 3.26 2.79 -3.99
N CYS A 178 2.86 1.51 -4.11
CA CYS A 178 1.84 0.95 -3.23
C CYS A 178 2.23 1.00 -1.74
N THR A 179 3.49 0.68 -1.40
CA THR A 179 3.96 0.71 -0.01
C THR A 179 4.03 2.12 0.56
N ASN A 180 4.51 3.08 -0.23
CA ASN A 180 4.66 4.47 0.24
C ASN A 180 3.35 5.26 0.16
N ALA A 181 2.47 4.98 -0.79
CA ALA A 181 1.25 5.75 -1.01
C ALA A 181 0.22 5.54 0.11
N ILE A 182 0.13 4.32 0.66
CA ILE A 182 -0.64 4.06 1.89
C ILE A 182 0.00 4.81 3.06
N ASN A 183 1.33 4.76 3.17
CA ASN A 183 2.05 5.36 4.29
C ASN A 183 1.96 6.90 4.35
N ILE A 184 1.81 7.58 3.22
CA ILE A 184 1.64 9.04 3.20
C ILE A 184 0.19 9.49 3.46
N ILE A 185 -0.79 8.58 3.39
CA ILE A 185 -2.17 8.83 3.82
C ILE A 185 -2.36 8.14 5.18
N ALA A 186 -1.75 8.74 6.21
CA ALA A 186 -1.65 8.16 7.54
C ALA A 186 -1.80 9.22 8.64
N GLY A 187 -1.92 8.76 9.88
CA GLY A 187 -1.89 9.59 11.08
C GLY A 187 -3.25 10.04 11.63
N ILE A 188 -4.33 9.44 11.14
CA ILE A 188 -5.67 9.52 11.75
C ILE A 188 -6.13 8.08 12.02
N ASN A 189 -6.64 7.83 13.23
CA ASN A 189 -7.05 6.52 13.71
C ASN A 189 -7.92 5.75 12.70
N GLY A 190 -7.42 4.63 12.19
CA GLY A 190 -8.14 3.75 11.27
C GLY A 190 -7.90 4.01 9.78
N VAL A 191 -7.20 5.07 9.38
CA VAL A 191 -7.12 5.47 7.96
C VAL A 191 -6.22 4.53 7.14
N GLU A 192 -5.09 4.09 7.69
CA GLU A 192 -4.15 3.18 7.03
C GLU A 192 -4.82 1.84 6.73
N VAL A 193 -5.46 1.24 7.73
CA VAL A 193 -6.14 -0.06 7.57
C VAL A 193 -7.45 0.09 6.79
N GLY A 194 -8.21 1.15 7.06
CA GLY A 194 -9.48 1.42 6.41
C GLY A 194 -9.35 1.58 4.90
N GLN A 195 -8.39 2.39 4.42
CA GLN A 195 -8.16 2.56 2.99
C GLN A 195 -7.71 1.26 2.34
N SER A 196 -6.83 0.49 2.99
CA SER A 196 -6.36 -0.81 2.50
C SER A 196 -7.49 -1.82 2.41
N LEU A 197 -8.43 -1.84 3.37
CA LEU A 197 -9.63 -2.68 3.31
C LEU A 197 -10.55 -2.31 2.14
N VAL A 198 -10.75 -1.01 1.87
CA VAL A 198 -11.55 -0.55 0.72
C VAL A 198 -10.91 -0.98 -0.60
N ILE A 199 -9.60 -0.78 -0.75
CA ILE A 199 -8.86 -1.20 -1.95
C ILE A 199 -8.94 -2.71 -2.13
N THR A 200 -8.66 -3.48 -1.08
CA THR A 200 -8.62 -4.94 -1.17
C THR A 200 -10.00 -5.58 -1.32
N ALA A 201 -11.05 -4.99 -0.75
CA ALA A 201 -12.43 -5.38 -1.03
C ALA A 201 -12.80 -5.14 -2.51
N SER A 202 -12.35 -4.02 -3.09
CA SER A 202 -12.55 -3.73 -4.51
C SER A 202 -11.82 -4.73 -5.40
N ILE A 203 -10.58 -5.11 -5.05
CA ILE A 203 -9.81 -6.15 -5.72
C ILE A 203 -10.50 -7.52 -5.59
N ALA A 204 -10.98 -7.88 -4.39
CA ALA A 204 -11.68 -9.13 -4.15
C ALA A 204 -12.97 -9.23 -4.98
N LEU A 205 -13.77 -8.17 -5.01
CA LEU A 205 -14.97 -8.09 -5.84
C LEU A 205 -14.63 -8.22 -7.33
N PHE A 206 -13.64 -7.46 -7.80
CA PHE A 206 -13.17 -7.52 -9.18
C PHE A 206 -12.73 -8.94 -9.57
N ASN A 207 -11.83 -9.54 -8.79
CA ASN A 207 -11.35 -10.90 -9.06
C ASN A 207 -12.48 -11.93 -9.00
N THR A 208 -13.42 -11.81 -8.07
CA THR A 208 -14.58 -12.72 -7.99
C THR A 208 -15.43 -12.63 -9.26
N ILE A 209 -15.71 -11.41 -9.74
CA ILE A 209 -16.44 -11.20 -11.00
C ILE A 209 -15.67 -11.80 -12.18
N GLN A 210 -14.35 -11.61 -12.23
CA GLN A 210 -13.53 -12.17 -13.31
C GLN A 210 -13.51 -13.71 -13.26
N VAL A 211 -13.35 -14.32 -12.08
CA VAL A 211 -13.42 -15.78 -11.92
C VAL A 211 -14.75 -16.34 -12.43
N ILE A 212 -15.87 -15.68 -12.14
CA ILE A 212 -17.20 -16.12 -12.61
C ILE A 212 -17.34 -15.99 -14.14
N ARG A 213 -16.68 -14.99 -14.74
CA ARG A 213 -16.78 -14.69 -16.19
C ARG A 213 -15.73 -15.39 -17.04
N SER A 214 -14.62 -15.82 -16.45
CA SER A 214 -13.49 -16.39 -17.16
C SER A 214 -13.89 -17.72 -17.80
N VAL A 215 -13.71 -17.79 -19.12
CA VAL A 215 -13.82 -19.04 -19.88
C VAL A 215 -12.43 -19.68 -20.07
N ASP A 216 -11.37 -18.88 -19.97
CA ASP A 216 -9.98 -19.32 -20.08
C ASP A 216 -9.41 -19.73 -18.72
N SER A 217 -8.77 -20.90 -18.67
CA SER A 217 -8.22 -21.50 -17.43
C SER A 217 -7.00 -20.74 -16.90
N ILE A 218 -6.20 -20.12 -17.78
CA ILE A 218 -5.03 -19.33 -17.38
C ILE A 218 -5.51 -18.03 -16.71
N GLN A 219 -6.42 -17.30 -17.36
CA GLN A 219 -7.00 -16.08 -16.79
C GLN A 219 -7.72 -16.36 -15.46
N LEU A 220 -8.46 -17.47 -15.37
CA LEU A 220 -9.08 -17.93 -14.12
C LEU A 220 -8.03 -18.04 -13.00
N TRP A 221 -6.91 -18.74 -13.26
CA TRP A 221 -5.86 -18.96 -12.28
C TRP A 221 -5.22 -17.67 -11.78
N HIS A 222 -4.99 -16.68 -12.64
CA HIS A 222 -4.46 -15.37 -12.23
C HIS A 222 -5.36 -14.67 -11.19
N HIS A 223 -6.68 -14.71 -11.40
CA HIS A 223 -7.63 -14.09 -10.47
C HIS A 223 -7.82 -14.92 -9.19
N VAL A 224 -7.81 -16.24 -9.27
CA VAL A 224 -7.83 -17.14 -8.10
C VAL A 224 -6.57 -16.92 -7.24
N LEU A 225 -5.40 -16.87 -7.87
CA LEU A 225 -4.12 -16.63 -7.21
C LEU A 225 -4.13 -15.30 -6.45
N SER A 226 -4.67 -14.25 -7.07
CA SER A 226 -4.87 -12.95 -6.43
C SER A 226 -5.80 -13.03 -5.21
N LEU A 227 -6.93 -13.76 -5.30
CA LEU A 227 -7.84 -13.99 -4.18
C LEU A 227 -7.18 -14.75 -3.02
N CYS A 228 -6.26 -15.69 -3.31
CA CYS A 228 -5.52 -16.42 -2.28
C CYS A 228 -4.70 -15.49 -1.38
N PHE A 229 -4.15 -14.39 -1.92
CA PHE A 229 -3.48 -13.36 -1.12
C PHE A 229 -4.47 -12.40 -0.45
N ILE A 230 -5.48 -11.94 -1.19
CA ILE A 230 -6.35 -10.85 -0.77
C ILE A 230 -7.33 -11.27 0.33
N LEU A 231 -7.92 -12.46 0.25
CA LEU A 231 -8.94 -12.86 1.22
C LEU A 231 -8.38 -13.02 2.65
N PRO A 232 -7.22 -13.69 2.88
CA PRO A 232 -6.63 -13.73 4.21
C PRO A 232 -6.20 -12.34 4.70
N PHE A 233 -5.71 -11.47 3.79
CA PHE A 233 -5.34 -10.09 4.11
C PHE A 233 -6.55 -9.28 4.61
N ILE A 234 -7.71 -9.40 3.97
CA ILE A 234 -8.95 -8.76 4.42
C ILE A 234 -9.33 -9.25 5.81
N GLY A 235 -9.23 -10.56 6.07
CA GLY A 235 -9.55 -11.14 7.37
C GLY A 235 -8.68 -10.59 8.50
N THR A 236 -7.35 -10.62 8.34
CA THR A 236 -6.41 -10.13 9.35
C THR A 236 -6.42 -8.59 9.47
N SER A 237 -6.57 -7.86 8.37
CA SER A 237 -6.71 -6.40 8.39
C SER A 237 -8.01 -5.95 9.04
N THR A 238 -9.11 -6.68 8.86
CA THR A 238 -10.38 -6.37 9.53
C THR A 238 -10.26 -6.51 11.04
N ALA A 239 -9.58 -7.56 11.51
CA ALA A 239 -9.28 -7.73 12.93
C ALA A 239 -8.42 -6.57 13.48
N LEU A 240 -7.39 -6.16 12.74
CA LEU A 240 -6.56 -5.01 13.10
C LEU A 240 -7.36 -3.69 13.09
N PHE A 241 -8.24 -3.49 12.10
CA PHE A 241 -9.09 -2.30 12.00
C PHE A 241 -10.03 -2.16 13.19
N ILE A 242 -10.58 -3.25 13.71
CA ILE A 242 -11.46 -3.21 14.89
C ILE A 242 -10.74 -2.59 16.10
N ILE A 243 -9.42 -2.78 16.21
CA ILE A 243 -8.58 -2.31 17.32
C ILE A 243 -7.95 -0.92 17.01
N ASN A 244 -7.68 -0.64 15.73
CA ASN A 244 -7.07 0.61 15.27
C ASN A 244 -8.08 1.73 14.95
N LYS A 245 -9.36 1.40 14.71
CA LYS A 245 -10.41 2.41 14.46
C LYS A 245 -10.54 3.36 15.66
N TYR A 246 -11.05 4.57 15.41
CA TYR A 246 -11.22 5.56 16.48
C TYR A 246 -12.17 5.05 17.59
N PRO A 247 -11.80 5.21 18.88
CA PRO A 247 -10.48 5.62 19.38
C PRO A 247 -9.46 4.47 19.30
N ALA A 248 -8.30 4.71 18.67
CA ALA A 248 -7.31 3.65 18.48
C ALA A 248 -6.74 3.11 19.81
N GLU A 249 -6.74 1.78 19.94
CA GLU A 249 -6.09 1.04 21.03
C GLU A 249 -4.69 0.54 20.62
N ALA A 250 -4.39 0.56 19.32
CA ALA A 250 -3.11 0.16 18.74
C ALA A 250 -2.81 0.95 17.47
N PHE A 251 -1.55 1.26 17.22
CA PHE A 251 -1.06 1.78 15.95
C PHE A 251 -0.40 0.69 15.10
N VAL A 252 -0.57 0.83 13.80
CA VAL A 252 -0.20 -0.21 12.85
C VAL A 252 1.27 -0.18 12.45
N GLY A 253 1.88 1.01 12.49
CA GLY A 253 3.27 1.27 12.07
C GLY A 253 3.50 1.18 10.57
N ASP A 254 4.71 1.53 10.14
CA ASP A 254 5.20 1.38 8.77
C ASP A 254 5.13 -0.09 8.32
N THR A 255 5.27 -1.04 9.25
CA THR A 255 5.11 -2.48 9.00
C THR A 255 3.81 -2.79 8.26
N TYR A 256 2.68 -2.21 8.68
CA TYR A 256 1.41 -2.44 8.01
C TYR A 256 1.37 -1.82 6.62
N CYS A 257 1.88 -0.60 6.45
CA CYS A 257 1.90 0.09 5.16
C CYS A 257 2.72 -0.69 4.12
N TYR A 258 3.88 -1.22 4.51
CA TYR A 258 4.72 -2.06 3.64
C TYR A 258 4.02 -3.38 3.32
N TRP A 259 3.45 -4.04 4.33
CA TRP A 259 2.72 -5.29 4.14
C TRP A 259 1.51 -5.12 3.20
N ALA A 260 0.68 -4.12 3.45
CA ALA A 260 -0.51 -3.81 2.66
C ALA A 260 -0.16 -3.44 1.23
N GLY A 261 0.79 -2.51 1.05
CA GLY A 261 1.23 -2.08 -0.27
C GLY A 261 1.84 -3.22 -1.09
N MET A 262 2.68 -4.05 -0.46
CA MET A 262 3.26 -5.21 -1.13
C MET A 262 2.20 -6.26 -1.49
N THR A 263 1.26 -6.57 -0.58
CA THR A 263 0.19 -7.54 -0.84
C THR A 263 -0.69 -7.09 -2.01
N ILE A 264 -1.07 -5.81 -2.02
CA ILE A 264 -1.84 -5.19 -3.12
C ILE A 264 -1.06 -5.28 -4.43
N ALA A 265 0.22 -4.87 -4.45
CA ALA A 265 1.04 -4.92 -5.65
C ALA A 265 1.24 -6.34 -6.18
N VAL A 266 1.61 -7.29 -5.31
CA VAL A 266 1.76 -8.73 -5.64
C VAL A 266 0.47 -9.27 -6.23
N SER A 267 -0.68 -8.99 -5.60
CA SER A 267 -1.97 -9.49 -6.06
C SER A 267 -2.34 -9.01 -7.47
N ALA A 268 -1.95 -7.79 -7.84
CA ALA A 268 -2.24 -7.19 -9.14
C ALA A 268 -1.23 -7.55 -10.22
N LEU A 269 0.04 -7.73 -9.85
CA LEU A 269 1.10 -8.14 -10.75
C LEU A 269 0.96 -9.63 -11.12
N THR A 270 0.71 -10.50 -10.14
CA THR A 270 0.41 -11.92 -10.38
C THR A 270 -0.96 -12.11 -11.05
N GLY A 271 -1.93 -11.25 -10.74
CA GLY A 271 -3.25 -11.27 -11.36
C GLY A 271 -3.33 -10.58 -12.73
N HIS A 272 -2.23 -9.99 -13.23
CA HIS A 272 -2.18 -9.25 -14.50
C HIS A 272 -3.21 -8.10 -14.64
N PHE A 273 -3.63 -7.47 -13.53
CA PHE A 273 -4.60 -6.37 -13.51
C PHE A 273 -4.04 -5.06 -12.94
N SER A 274 -2.72 -4.84 -13.05
CA SER A 274 -2.03 -3.62 -12.56
C SER A 274 -2.67 -2.30 -12.99
N LYS A 275 -3.29 -2.24 -14.18
CA LYS A 275 -4.04 -1.06 -14.65
C LYS A 275 -5.31 -0.81 -13.86
N THR A 276 -6.09 -1.87 -13.61
CA THR A 276 -7.30 -1.80 -12.79
C THR A 276 -6.94 -1.41 -11.36
N LEU A 277 -5.80 -1.91 -10.85
CA LEU A 277 -5.29 -1.51 -9.54
C LEU A 277 -5.06 0.01 -9.46
N LEU A 278 -4.48 0.65 -10.48
CA LEU A 278 -4.30 2.11 -10.48
C LEU A 278 -5.61 2.88 -10.35
N LEU A 279 -6.73 2.34 -10.84
CA LEU A 279 -8.06 2.94 -10.64
C LEU A 279 -8.51 2.84 -9.19
N PHE A 280 -8.26 1.71 -8.52
CA PHE A 280 -8.56 1.55 -7.09
C PHE A 280 -7.66 2.41 -6.20
N LEU A 281 -6.44 2.72 -6.67
CA LEU A 281 -5.49 3.60 -5.99
C LEU A 281 -5.66 5.08 -6.35
N LEU A 282 -6.76 5.48 -7.00
CA LEU A 282 -6.95 6.87 -7.42
C LEU A 282 -6.81 7.88 -6.27
N PRO A 283 -7.39 7.66 -5.06
CA PRO A 283 -7.16 8.57 -3.93
C PRO A 283 -5.68 8.67 -3.52
N GLN A 284 -4.98 7.54 -3.52
CA GLN A 284 -3.54 7.45 -3.21
C GLN A 284 -2.70 8.20 -4.25
N ILE A 285 -3.02 8.06 -5.52
CA ILE A 285 -2.36 8.76 -6.64
C ILE A 285 -2.56 10.27 -6.51
N ILE A 286 -3.80 10.71 -6.27
CA ILE A 286 -4.11 12.14 -6.11
C ILE A 286 -3.34 12.72 -4.92
N ASN A 287 -3.34 12.05 -3.76
CA ASN A 287 -2.60 12.52 -2.59
C ASN A 287 -1.08 12.53 -2.82
N PHE A 288 -0.54 11.52 -3.51
CA PHE A 288 0.88 11.47 -3.85
C PHE A 288 1.28 12.64 -4.75
N ILE A 289 0.55 12.88 -5.85
CA ILE A 289 0.80 13.99 -6.77
C ILE A 289 0.69 15.33 -6.04
N PHE A 290 -0.33 15.49 -5.21
CA PHE A 290 -0.52 16.71 -4.42
C PHE A 290 0.61 16.93 -3.39
N SER A 291 1.14 15.84 -2.82
CA SER A 291 2.26 15.85 -1.89
C SER A 291 3.64 16.03 -2.56
N CYS A 292 3.78 15.81 -3.87
CA CYS A 292 5.07 15.84 -4.57
C CYS A 292 5.91 17.10 -4.32
N PRO A 293 5.36 18.33 -4.34
CA PRO A 293 6.14 19.53 -4.04
C PRO A 293 6.83 19.49 -2.68
N GLN A 294 6.19 18.91 -1.67
CA GLN A 294 6.78 18.72 -0.34
C GLN A 294 7.74 17.53 -0.31
N LEU A 295 7.36 16.38 -0.87
CA LEU A 295 8.18 15.17 -0.86
C LEU A 295 9.53 15.38 -1.57
N PHE A 296 9.54 16.13 -2.66
CA PHE A 296 10.77 16.51 -3.39
C PHE A 296 11.45 17.76 -2.82
N HIS A 297 11.00 18.26 -1.66
CA HIS A 297 11.57 19.42 -0.98
C HIS A 297 11.61 20.69 -1.85
N LEU A 298 10.71 20.80 -2.83
CA LEU A 298 10.50 22.02 -3.61
C LEU A 298 9.82 23.10 -2.77
N ILE A 299 8.98 22.66 -1.82
CA ILE A 299 8.37 23.43 -0.74
C ILE A 299 8.78 22.77 0.59
N PRO A 300 8.99 23.52 1.68
CA PRO A 300 9.34 22.93 2.97
C PRO A 300 8.37 21.82 3.39
N CYS A 301 8.93 20.69 3.81
CA CYS A 301 8.18 19.53 4.26
C CYS A 301 8.41 19.32 5.76
N PRO A 302 7.40 19.52 6.62
CA PRO A 302 7.53 19.21 8.04
C PRO A 302 7.64 17.70 8.24
N ARG A 303 8.22 17.27 9.38
CA ARG A 303 8.32 15.86 9.74
C ARG A 303 6.93 15.22 9.91
N HIS A 304 6.03 15.93 10.59
CA HIS A 304 4.65 15.50 10.76
C HIS A 304 3.72 16.38 9.93
N ARG A 305 2.87 15.70 9.17
CA ARG A 305 1.97 16.24 8.16
C ARG A 305 0.49 16.01 8.55
N LEU A 306 0.27 15.67 9.82
CA LEU A 306 -1.04 15.30 10.36
C LEU A 306 -1.85 16.58 10.66
N PRO A 307 -3.19 16.55 10.56
CA PRO A 307 -4.04 17.61 11.06
C PRO A 307 -3.71 17.98 12.52
N ARG A 308 -3.87 19.25 12.88
CA ARG A 308 -3.65 19.73 14.25
C ARG A 308 -4.92 19.63 15.06
N LEU A 309 -4.83 19.20 16.31
CA LEU A 309 -5.95 19.19 17.23
C LEU A 309 -6.13 20.59 17.84
N ASN A 310 -7.32 21.17 17.69
CA ASN A 310 -7.70 22.41 18.37
C ASN A 310 -8.20 22.11 19.81
N GLU A 311 -8.20 23.12 20.67
CA GLU A 311 -8.70 23.10 22.05
C GLU A 311 -10.14 22.56 22.16
N ASN A 312 -10.94 22.78 21.12
CA ASN A 312 -12.31 22.27 21.00
C ASN A 312 -12.40 20.76 20.67
N GLY A 313 -11.29 20.04 20.60
CA GLY A 313 -11.25 18.60 20.28
C GLY A 313 -11.50 18.26 18.81
N LYS A 314 -11.44 19.26 17.91
CA LYS A 314 -11.60 19.07 16.45
C LYS A 314 -10.25 19.15 15.73
N LEU A 315 -10.15 18.46 14.60
CA LEU A 315 -8.96 18.49 13.74
C LEU A 315 -9.02 19.65 12.75
N GLU A 316 -7.93 20.41 12.65
CA GLU A 316 -7.72 21.54 11.76
C GLU A 316 -6.54 21.31 10.81
N MET A 317 -6.48 22.11 9.76
CA MET A 317 -5.42 22.03 8.76
C MET A 317 -4.03 22.24 9.39
N SER A 318 -3.09 21.37 9.03
CA SER A 318 -1.68 21.61 9.32
C SER A 318 -1.10 22.60 8.32
N MET A 319 -0.52 23.68 8.84
CA MET A 319 0.06 24.74 8.02
C MET A 319 1.58 24.74 8.12
N VAL A 320 2.26 25.08 7.02
CA VAL A 320 3.72 25.18 6.93
C VAL A 320 4.11 26.60 6.57
N ASP A 321 4.89 27.24 7.44
CA ASP A 321 5.42 28.58 7.23
C ASP A 321 6.69 28.53 6.40
N PHE A 322 6.79 29.40 5.39
CA PHE A 322 7.99 29.57 4.60
C PHE A 322 8.10 30.99 4.04
N GLN A 323 9.32 31.37 3.70
CA GLN A 323 9.60 32.67 3.11
C GLN A 323 9.63 32.54 1.58
N PRO A 324 8.81 33.29 0.82
CA PRO A 324 8.68 33.11 -0.62
C PRO A 324 10.00 33.34 -1.39
N HIS A 325 10.87 34.20 -0.87
CA HIS A 325 12.16 34.50 -1.47
C HIS A 325 13.18 33.35 -1.34
N LYS A 326 12.99 32.44 -0.37
CA LYS A 326 13.84 31.25 -0.17
C LYS A 326 13.40 30.05 -1.02
N LEU A 327 12.21 30.11 -1.61
CA LEU A 327 11.73 29.05 -2.50
C LEU A 327 12.49 29.06 -3.83
N SER A 328 12.77 27.87 -4.35
CA SER A 328 13.28 27.70 -5.71
C SER A 328 12.26 28.24 -6.73
N LYS A 329 12.71 28.56 -7.96
CA LYS A 329 11.81 29.00 -9.05
C LYS A 329 10.71 27.98 -9.33
N ILE A 330 11.06 26.68 -9.28
CA ILE A 330 10.12 25.57 -9.46
C ILE A 330 9.14 25.49 -8.29
N GLY A 331 9.62 25.60 -7.05
CA GLY A 331 8.76 25.62 -5.86
C GLY A 331 7.75 26.76 -5.89
N ASN A 332 8.19 27.96 -6.27
CA ASN A 332 7.32 29.12 -6.47
C ASN A 332 6.28 28.91 -7.59
N LEU A 333 6.68 28.28 -8.70
CA LEU A 333 5.75 27.93 -9.78
C LEU A 333 4.69 26.93 -9.30
N CYS A 334 5.11 25.85 -8.63
CA CYS A 334 4.19 24.87 -8.05
C CYS A 334 3.20 25.52 -7.08
N PHE A 335 3.69 26.38 -6.18
CA PHE A 335 2.85 27.11 -5.23
C PHE A 335 1.78 27.96 -5.95
N ARG A 336 2.17 28.73 -6.96
CA ARG A 336 1.24 29.57 -7.74
C ARG A 336 0.20 28.75 -8.48
N ILE A 337 0.60 27.66 -9.14
CA ILE A 337 -0.33 26.77 -9.86
C ILE A 337 -1.36 26.18 -8.89
N LEU A 338 -0.90 25.66 -7.74
CA LEU A 338 -1.78 25.10 -6.72
C LEU A 338 -2.73 26.16 -6.12
N GLY A 339 -2.24 27.39 -5.91
CA GLY A 339 -3.05 28.51 -5.43
C GLY A 339 -4.09 28.96 -6.45
N MET A 340 -3.72 29.09 -7.73
CA MET A 340 -4.66 29.42 -8.82
C MET A 340 -5.74 28.35 -9.00
N ALA A 341 -5.38 27.08 -8.84
CA ALA A 341 -6.31 25.96 -8.87
C ALA A 341 -7.19 25.84 -7.61
N ARG A 342 -7.00 26.72 -6.60
CA ARG A 342 -7.68 26.69 -5.29
C ARG A 342 -7.54 25.35 -4.56
N LEU A 343 -6.41 24.66 -4.78
CA LEU A 343 -6.10 23.39 -4.13
C LEU A 343 -5.40 23.56 -2.78
N ILE A 344 -4.79 24.72 -2.54
CA ILE A 344 -4.12 25.04 -1.28
C ILE A 344 -4.80 26.25 -0.64
N TYR A 345 -4.98 26.17 0.68
CA TYR A 345 -5.26 27.35 1.48
C TYR A 345 -3.93 27.99 1.86
N TYR A 346 -3.80 29.31 1.68
CA TYR A 346 -2.62 30.02 2.13
C TYR A 346 -2.94 31.40 2.72
N LYS A 347 -2.15 31.83 3.71
CA LYS A 347 -2.18 33.20 4.25
C LYS A 347 -0.81 33.85 4.07
N GLU A 348 -0.82 35.14 3.78
CA GLU A 348 0.37 35.99 3.78
C GLU A 348 0.37 36.89 5.01
N TYR A 349 1.49 36.94 5.72
CA TYR A 349 1.68 37.82 6.87
C TYR A 349 3.16 38.20 7.00
N ILE A 350 3.43 39.24 7.79
CA ILE A 350 4.79 39.69 8.08
C ILE A 350 5.22 39.07 9.40
N LYS A 351 6.33 38.34 9.39
CA LYS A 351 6.95 37.74 10.59
C LYS A 351 8.40 38.19 10.62
N ASP A 352 8.82 38.79 11.74
CA ASP A 352 10.20 39.27 11.95
C ASP A 352 10.70 40.24 10.84
N GLY A 353 9.80 41.07 10.29
CA GLY A 353 10.11 42.02 9.22
C GLY A 353 10.15 41.42 7.81
N GLU A 354 9.93 40.11 7.66
CA GLU A 354 9.95 39.42 6.37
C GLU A 354 8.57 38.87 5.97
N ARG A 355 8.28 38.88 4.66
CA ARG A 355 7.05 38.26 4.12
C ARG A 355 7.11 36.75 4.29
N THR A 356 6.11 36.20 4.99
CA THR A 356 5.96 34.77 5.22
C THR A 356 4.62 34.30 4.65
N GLN A 357 4.64 33.14 4.01
CA GLN A 357 3.46 32.44 3.52
C GLN A 357 3.27 31.17 4.34
N THR A 358 2.03 30.86 4.69
CA THR A 358 1.67 29.61 5.35
C THR A 358 0.68 28.84 4.50
N GLY A 359 0.88 27.54 4.29
CA GLY A 359 0.02 26.73 3.42
C GLY A 359 -0.16 25.26 3.85
N ASN A 360 -1.28 24.64 3.45
CA ASN A 360 -1.54 23.21 3.59
C ASN A 360 -1.44 22.51 2.23
N PHE A 361 -0.71 21.39 2.16
CA PHE A 361 -0.39 20.65 0.93
C PHE A 361 -0.72 19.16 1.04
N ILE A 362 -1.73 18.80 1.83
CA ILE A 362 -2.19 17.42 2.02
C ILE A 362 -3.71 17.35 1.90
N VAL A 363 -4.23 16.22 1.43
CA VAL A 363 -5.66 15.99 1.20
C VAL A 363 -6.48 15.88 2.52
N SER A 364 -5.84 15.93 3.70
CA SER A 364 -6.50 15.78 4.99
C SER A 364 -7.19 17.07 5.48
N CYS A 365 -8.52 16.97 5.66
CA CYS A 365 -9.45 17.94 6.26
C CYS A 365 -9.46 19.35 5.64
N SER A 366 -10.38 19.56 4.71
CA SER A 366 -10.79 20.86 4.20
C SER A 366 -11.90 21.47 5.07
N ARG A 367 -11.54 22.42 5.92
CA ARG A 367 -12.35 23.61 6.21
C ARG A 367 -11.39 24.71 6.68
N GLY A 368 -11.42 25.83 5.98
CA GLY A 368 -10.65 27.02 6.35
C GLY A 368 -11.00 27.46 7.78
N PRO A 369 -10.08 28.09 8.52
CA PRO A 369 -10.35 28.68 9.84
C PRO A 369 -11.30 29.89 9.80
N ASP A 370 -11.91 30.23 8.66
CA ASP A 370 -12.75 31.40 8.51
C ASP A 370 -14.22 30.98 8.23
N GLU A 371 -15.12 31.57 9.03
CA GLU A 371 -16.60 31.53 9.03
C GLU A 371 -17.26 30.42 9.87
N ILE A 372 -18.03 30.73 10.94
CA ILE A 372 -19.08 31.76 11.01
C ILE A 372 -18.95 32.59 12.30
N SER A 373 -18.48 33.84 12.18
CA SER A 373 -18.91 34.92 13.07
C SER A 373 -20.29 35.39 12.60
N ILE A 374 -21.33 35.06 13.35
CA ILE A 374 -22.59 35.78 13.26
C ILE A 374 -22.29 37.18 13.77
N ALA A 375 -22.53 38.19 12.94
CA ALA A 375 -22.61 39.57 13.40
C ALA A 375 -23.67 40.30 12.57
N PRO A 376 -24.42 41.21 13.20
CA PRO A 376 -25.22 41.09 14.42
C PRO A 376 -26.62 40.50 14.15
#